data_AF-A0A933X6V9-F1
#
_entry.id   AF-A0A933X6V9-F1
#
_cell.length_a   1.000
_cell.length_b   1.000
_cell.length_c   1.000
_cell.angle_alpha   90.00
_cell.angle_beta   90.00
_cell.angle_gamma   90.00
#
_symmetry.space_group_name_H-M   'P 1'
#
loop_
_entity.id
_entity.type
_entity.pdbx_description
1 polymer ?
#
loop_
_entity_poly.entity_id
_entity_poly.type
_entity_poly.pdbx_seq_one_letter_code
_entity_poly.pdbx_strand_id
1 'polypeptide(L)'
;MSPGAGFLVCFLLTLALLGCVVATGLRARRALHLTCVGLTVAALGATIYFAYGLGRIYDLEKAGWITPVHHVLARTNTAALLLPVITGILTIRRPATRPLHRRAAYFVIALTVVTAATGGWMLWLAPKFAT
;
A
#
# COMPACT_ATOMS: atom_id res chain seq x y z
N MET A 1 17.88 -11.43 4.72
CA MET A 1 17.40 -10.30 5.55
C MET A 1 16.38 -10.81 6.55
N SER A 2 16.34 -10.26 7.77
CA SER A 2 15.30 -10.61 8.74
C SER A 2 13.92 -10.11 8.28
N PRO A 3 12.81 -10.72 8.71
CA PRO A 3 11.47 -10.25 8.33
C PRO A 3 11.20 -8.79 8.70
N GLY A 4 11.67 -8.34 9.87
CA GLY A 4 11.52 -6.95 10.30
C GLY A 4 12.31 -5.95 9.44
N ALA A 5 13.57 -6.26 9.11
CA ALA A 5 14.37 -5.39 8.25
C ALA A 5 13.81 -5.37 6.81
N GLY A 6 13.42 -6.53 6.27
CA GLY A 6 12.78 -6.65 4.96
C GLY A 6 11.48 -5.87 4.87
N PHE A 7 10.61 -6.01 5.88
CA PHE A 7 9.37 -5.24 5.97
C PHE A 7 9.64 -3.74 5.98
N LEU A 8 10.52 -3.25 6.86
CA LEU A 8 10.79 -1.82 6.99
C LEU A 8 11.35 -1.22 5.68
N VAL A 9 12.34 -1.88 5.07
CA VAL A 9 12.94 -1.41 3.81
C VAL A 9 11.91 -1.39 2.68
N CYS A 10 11.18 -2.48 2.47
CA CYS A 10 10.17 -2.56 1.42
C CYS A 10 9.03 -1.57 1.66
N PHE A 11 8.59 -1.39 2.91
CA PHE A 11 7.54 -0.44 3.27
C PHE A 11 7.96 1.00 2.96
N LEU A 12 9.15 1.42 3.37
CA LEU A 12 9.67 2.76 3.06
C LEU A 12 9.85 2.97 1.55
N LEU A 13 10.32 1.94 0.84
CA LEU A 13 10.42 1.97 -0.62
C LEU A 13 9.04 2.13 -1.28
N THR A 14 8.02 1.40 -0.81
CA THR A 14 6.64 1.53 -1.30
C THR A 14 6.11 2.95 -1.09
N LEU A 15 6.33 3.55 0.08
CA LEU A 15 5.92 4.94 0.35
C LEU A 15 6.64 5.95 -0.58
N ALA A 16 7.95 5.79 -0.76
CA ALA A 16 8.72 6.64 -1.67
C ALA A 16 8.23 6.52 -3.11
N LEU A 17 8.00 5.30 -3.59
CA LEU A 17 7.47 5.03 -4.93
C LEU A 17 6.05 5.58 -5.11
N LEU A 18 5.19 5.49 -4.09
CA LEU A 18 3.85 6.09 -4.11
C LEU A 18 3.93 7.61 -4.24
N GLY A 19 4.88 8.25 -3.54
CA GLY A 19 5.20 9.67 -3.73
C GLY A 19 5.61 9.98 -5.17
N CYS A 20 6.45 9.14 -5.77
CA CYS A 20 6.83 9.25 -7.18
C CYS A 20 5.64 9.06 -8.13
N VAL A 21 4.71 8.14 -7.86
CA VAL A 21 3.48 7.93 -8.64
C VAL A 21 2.64 9.21 -8.67
N VAL A 22 2.45 9.86 -7.51
CA VAL A 22 1.72 11.14 -7.42
C VAL A 22 2.47 12.24 -8.17
N ALA A 23 3.77 12.41 -7.92
CA ALA A 23 4.56 13.47 -8.52
C ALA A 23 4.64 13.37 -10.05
N THR A 24 4.84 12.16 -10.59
CA THR A 24 4.86 11.90 -12.03
C THR A 24 3.49 12.04 -12.67
N GLY A 25 2.42 11.66 -11.96
CA GLY A 25 1.03 11.83 -12.39
C GLY A 25 0.62 13.31 -12.50
N LEU A 26 1.00 14.13 -11.51
CA LEU A 26 0.76 15.58 -11.53
C LEU A 26 1.52 16.30 -12.65
N ARG A 27 2.74 15.82 -12.98
CA ARG A 27 3.55 16.34 -14.09
C ARG A 27 3.18 15.77 -15.46
N ALA A 28 2.11 14.98 -15.55
CA ALA A 28 1.66 14.32 -16.78
C ALA A 28 2.74 13.47 -17.50
N ARG A 29 3.73 12.95 -16.77
CA ARG A 29 4.81 12.11 -17.31
C ARG A 29 4.37 10.65 -17.38
N ARG A 30 3.56 10.31 -18.40
CA ARG A 30 2.89 9.00 -18.50
C ARG A 30 3.84 7.80 -18.36
N ALA A 31 4.94 7.76 -19.11
CA ALA A 31 5.87 6.62 -19.08
C ALA A 31 6.43 6.41 -17.67
N LEU A 32 6.97 7.47 -17.07
CA LEU A 32 7.48 7.45 -15.69
C LEU A 32 6.40 7.07 -14.69
N HIS A 33 5.19 7.60 -14.83
CA HIS A 33 4.07 7.27 -13.96
C HIS A 33 3.74 5.78 -13.99
N LEU A 34 3.63 5.18 -15.18
CA LEU A 34 3.36 3.75 -15.33
C LEU A 34 4.52 2.89 -14.78
N THR A 35 5.77 3.30 -15.00
CA THR A 35 6.94 2.64 -14.40
C THR A 35 6.87 2.70 -12.87
N CYS A 36 6.62 3.88 -12.29
CA CYS A 36 6.49 4.03 -10.84
C CYS A 36 5.33 3.20 -10.29
N VAL A 37 4.19 3.11 -10.98
CA VAL A 37 3.06 2.26 -10.58
C VAL A 37 3.49 0.79 -10.54
N GLY A 38 4.12 0.29 -11.59
CA GLY A 38 4.61 -1.10 -11.64
C GLY A 38 5.60 -1.42 -10.52
N LEU A 39 6.57 -0.53 -10.29
CA LEU A 39 7.53 -0.66 -9.19
C LEU A 39 6.84 -0.61 -7.81
N THR A 40 5.83 0.25 -7.64
CA THR A 40 5.06 0.36 -6.39
C THR A 40 4.34 -0.94 -6.08
N VAL A 41 3.71 -1.57 -7.09
CA VAL A 41 3.03 -2.86 -6.93
C VAL A 41 4.02 -3.96 -6.53
N ALA A 42 5.18 -4.02 -7.19
CA ALA A 42 6.22 -4.99 -6.84
C ALA A 42 6.74 -4.80 -5.41
N ALA A 43 7.04 -3.56 -5.01
CA ALA A 43 7.49 -3.23 -3.66
C ALA A 43 6.41 -3.51 -2.60
N LEU A 44 5.13 -3.23 -2.91
CA LEU A 44 4.00 -3.58 -2.04
C LEU A 44 3.88 -5.09 -1.86
N GLY A 45 4.01 -5.87 -2.95
CA GLY A 45 4.03 -7.34 -2.88
C GLY A 45 5.14 -7.86 -1.97
N ALA A 46 6.35 -7.31 -2.08
CA ALA A 46 7.47 -7.65 -1.19
C ALA A 46 7.20 -7.24 0.27
N THR A 47 6.60 -6.06 0.49
CA THR A 47 6.18 -5.60 1.83
C THR A 47 5.20 -6.58 2.47
N ILE A 48 4.19 -7.02 1.72
CA ILE A 48 3.20 -8.00 2.18
C ILE A 48 3.88 -9.35 2.50
N TYR A 49 4.80 -9.81 1.64
CA TYR A 49 5.56 -11.04 1.88
C TYR A 49 6.31 -10.99 3.23
N PHE A 50 7.03 -9.90 3.51
CA PHE A 50 7.72 -9.74 4.79
C PHE A 50 6.76 -9.53 5.96
N ALA A 51 5.60 -8.90 5.75
CA ALA A 51 4.56 -8.74 6.77
C ALA A 51 4.00 -10.09 7.24
N TYR A 52 3.78 -11.05 6.34
CA TYR A 52 3.45 -12.43 6.73
C TYR A 52 4.55 -13.07 7.57
N GLY A 53 5.82 -12.77 7.28
CA GLY A 53 6.96 -13.17 8.10
C GLY A 53 6.94 -12.57 9.50
N LEU A 54 6.52 -11.30 9.64
CA LEU A 54 6.34 -10.65 10.95
C LEU A 54 5.26 -11.32 11.80
N GLY A 55 4.19 -11.84 11.21
CA GLY A 55 3.15 -12.60 11.91
C GLY A 55 3.63 -13.90 12.55
N ARG A 56 4.84 -14.38 12.21
CA ARG A 56 5.49 -15.53 12.89
C ARG A 56 6.32 -15.13 14.10
N ILE A 57 6.58 -13.84 14.26
CA ILE A 57 7.45 -13.26 15.31
C ILE A 57 6.62 -12.51 16.34
N TYR A 58 5.56 -11.84 15.88
CA TYR A 58 4.66 -11.05 16.70
C TYR A 58 3.32 -11.75 16.90
N ASP A 59 2.85 -11.73 18.14
CA ASP A 59 1.49 -12.17 18.50
C ASP A 59 0.51 -11.03 18.18
N LEU A 60 0.10 -10.97 16.91
CA LEU A 60 -0.77 -9.90 16.41
C LEU A 60 -2.15 -9.92 17.07
N GLU A 61 -2.63 -11.07 17.56
CA GLU A 61 -3.93 -11.15 18.22
C GLU A 61 -3.95 -10.36 19.54
N LYS A 62 -2.82 -10.31 20.25
CA LYS A 62 -2.66 -9.52 21.47
C LYS A 62 -2.64 -8.00 21.25
N ALA A 63 -2.55 -7.52 20.01
CA ALA A 63 -2.78 -6.10 19.72
C ALA A 63 -4.27 -5.70 19.87
N GLY A 64 -5.17 -6.66 20.06
CA GLY A 64 -6.57 -6.42 20.39
C GLY A 64 -7.40 -6.04 19.18
N TRP A 65 -8.33 -5.09 19.35
CA TRP A 65 -9.33 -4.72 18.34
C TRP A 65 -8.73 -4.15 17.04
N ILE A 66 -7.49 -3.64 17.08
CA ILE A 66 -6.85 -3.06 15.90
C ILE A 66 -6.51 -4.11 14.84
N THR A 67 -6.27 -5.36 15.24
CA THR A 67 -5.89 -6.45 14.34
C THR A 67 -6.97 -6.79 13.32
N PRO A 68 -8.23 -7.10 13.72
CA PRO A 68 -9.30 -7.32 12.76
C PRO A 68 -9.60 -6.06 11.93
N VAL A 69 -9.50 -4.86 12.51
CA VAL A 69 -9.69 -3.59 11.78
C VAL A 69 -8.65 -3.43 10.68
N HIS A 70 -7.37 -3.61 10.99
CA HIS A 70 -6.29 -3.55 10.02
C HIS A 70 -6.48 -4.61 8.92
N HIS A 71 -6.85 -5.84 9.27
CA HIS A 71 -7.07 -6.89 8.28
C HIS A 71 -8.23 -6.60 7.33
N VAL A 72 -9.34 -6.03 7.82
CA VAL A 72 -10.45 -5.58 6.97
C VAL A 72 -9.97 -4.45 6.05
N LEU A 73 -9.31 -3.42 6.61
CA LEU A 73 -8.77 -2.32 5.83
C LEU A 73 -7.78 -2.79 4.75
N ALA A 74 -6.87 -3.71 5.09
CA ALA A 74 -5.90 -4.25 4.15
C ALA A 74 -6.56 -4.98 2.98
N ARG A 75 -7.58 -5.80 3.24
CA ARG A 75 -8.35 -6.48 2.19
C ARG A 75 -9.13 -5.48 1.32
N THR A 76 -9.85 -4.55 1.95
CA THR A 76 -10.62 -3.52 1.24
C THR A 76 -9.71 -2.63 0.41
N ASN A 77 -8.57 -2.20 0.95
CA ASN A 77 -7.59 -1.40 0.24
C ASN A 77 -7.01 -2.15 -0.96
N THR A 78 -6.67 -3.43 -0.78
CA THR A 78 -6.16 -4.28 -1.87
C THR A 78 -7.18 -4.39 -3.01
N ALA A 79 -8.46 -4.59 -2.72
CA ALA A 79 -9.52 -4.56 -3.72
C ALA A 79 -9.68 -3.17 -4.36
N ALA A 80 -9.60 -2.11 -3.54
CA ALA A 80 -9.75 -0.73 -3.99
C ALA A 80 -8.63 -0.29 -4.94
N LEU A 81 -7.44 -0.90 -4.90
CA LEU A 81 -6.36 -0.66 -5.89
C LEU A 81 -6.81 -0.93 -7.34
N LEU A 82 -7.86 -1.72 -7.56
CA LEU A 82 -8.44 -1.90 -8.90
C LEU A 82 -9.07 -0.60 -9.46
N LEU A 83 -9.57 0.29 -8.61
CA LEU A 83 -10.18 1.55 -9.04
C LEU A 83 -9.21 2.45 -9.82
N PRO A 84 -8.00 2.80 -9.33
CA PRO A 84 -7.04 3.59 -10.09
C PRO A 84 -6.51 2.84 -11.31
N VAL A 85 -6.42 1.50 -11.29
CA VAL A 85 -6.04 0.71 -12.46
C VAL A 85 -7.08 0.82 -13.57
N ILE A 86 -8.35 0.54 -13.26
CA ILE A 86 -9.47 0.60 -14.22
C ILE A 86 -9.60 2.02 -14.77
N THR A 87 -9.64 3.03 -13.89
CA THR A 87 -9.76 4.43 -14.29
C THR A 87 -8.52 4.95 -15.02
N GLY A 88 -7.33 4.41 -14.73
CA GLY A 88 -6.08 4.72 -15.43
C GLY A 88 -6.08 4.20 -16.86
N ILE A 89 -6.52 2.94 -17.07
CA ILE A 89 -6.72 2.37 -18.41
C ILE A 89 -7.77 3.17 -19.19
N LEU A 90 -8.88 3.53 -18.55
CA LEU A 90 -9.90 4.40 -19.15
C LEU A 90 -9.31 5.76 -19.54
N THR A 91 -8.44 6.35 -18.71
CA THR A 91 -7.78 7.64 -18.99
C THR A 91 -6.84 7.57 -20.18
N ILE A 92 -6.17 6.44 -20.41
CA ILE A 92 -5.32 6.22 -21.60
C ILE A 92 -6.18 6.22 -22.87
N ARG A 93 -7.34 5.58 -22.84
CA ARG A 93 -8.26 5.46 -23.99
C ARG A 93 -9.15 6.71 -24.19
N ARG A 94 -9.51 7.37 -23.10
CA ARG A 94 -10.47 8.49 -23.04
C ARG A 94 -9.95 9.58 -22.10
N PRO A 95 -9.17 10.55 -22.60
CA PRO A 95 -8.58 11.61 -21.78
C PRO A 95 -9.58 12.43 -20.94
N ALA A 96 -10.85 12.49 -21.35
CA ALA A 96 -11.91 13.14 -20.58
C ALA A 96 -12.15 12.53 -19.19
N THR A 97 -11.71 11.28 -18.96
CA THR A 97 -11.88 10.58 -17.67
C THR A 97 -10.78 10.88 -16.64
N ARG A 98 -9.82 11.78 -16.94
CA ARG A 98 -8.76 12.21 -16.01
C ARG A 98 -9.28 12.66 -14.63
N PRO A 99 -10.37 13.45 -14.51
CA PRO A 99 -10.88 13.85 -13.20
C PRO A 99 -11.36 12.64 -12.36
N LEU A 100 -11.96 11.64 -13.01
CA LEU A 100 -12.40 10.40 -12.37
C LEU A 100 -11.19 9.61 -11.84
N HIS A 101 -10.16 9.42 -12.68
CA HIS A 101 -8.93 8.75 -12.25
C HIS A 101 -8.26 9.46 -11.08
N ARG A 102 -8.19 10.80 -11.11
CA ARG A 102 -7.63 11.59 -10.01
C ARG A 102 -8.39 11.38 -8.70
N ARG A 103 -9.73 11.40 -8.73
CA ARG A 103 -10.57 11.15 -7.54
C ARG A 103 -10.36 9.74 -7.01
N ALA A 104 -10.39 8.73 -7.89
CA ALA A 104 -10.16 7.34 -7.51
C ALA A 104 -8.75 7.13 -6.91
N ALA A 105 -7.72 7.71 -7.52
CA ALA A 105 -6.35 7.62 -7.04
C ALA A 105 -6.20 8.25 -5.65
N TYR A 106 -6.71 9.47 -5.42
CA TYR A 106 -6.62 10.09 -4.10
C TYR A 106 -7.42 9.35 -3.02
N PHE A 107 -8.60 8.81 -3.35
CA PHE A 107 -9.36 7.95 -2.44
C PHE A 107 -8.55 6.73 -2.01
N VAL A 108 -7.94 6.02 -2.97
CA VAL A 108 -7.15 4.81 -2.67
C VAL A 108 -5.83 5.13 -1.97
N ILE A 109 -5.18 6.25 -2.29
CA ILE A 109 -4.00 6.73 -1.56
C ILE A 109 -4.37 7.00 -0.09
N ALA A 110 -5.47 7.71 0.17
CA ALA A 110 -5.93 7.97 1.53
C ALA A 110 -6.22 6.67 2.29
N LEU A 111 -6.92 5.73 1.65
CA LEU A 111 -7.19 4.42 2.23
C LEU A 111 -5.90 3.61 2.49
N THR A 112 -4.91 3.72 1.60
CA THR A 112 -3.59 3.09 1.77
C THR A 112 -2.83 3.68 2.94
N VAL A 113 -2.84 5.01 3.11
CA VAL A 113 -2.21 5.67 4.27
C VAL A 113 -2.87 5.24 5.58
N VAL A 114 -4.21 5.18 5.63
CA VAL A 114 -4.94 4.68 6.81
C VAL A 114 -4.62 3.21 7.10
N THR A 115 -4.54 2.38 6.06
CA THR A 115 -4.18 0.96 6.18
C THR A 115 -2.74 0.79 6.71
N ALA A 116 -1.80 1.58 6.19
CA ALA A 116 -0.42 1.58 6.63
C ALA A 116 -0.28 2.04 8.10
N ALA A 117 -0.98 3.11 8.48
CA ALA A 117 -0.99 3.62 9.84
C ALA A 117 -1.56 2.60 10.83
N THR A 118 -2.68 1.95 10.51
CA THR A 118 -3.27 0.89 11.35
C THR A 118 -2.38 -0.35 11.44
N GLY A 119 -1.65 -0.70 10.38
CA GLY A 119 -0.66 -1.80 10.42
C GLY A 119 0.55 -1.49 11.30
N GLY A 120 1.06 -0.27 11.23
CA GLY A 120 2.12 0.21 12.12
C GLY A 120 1.66 0.24 13.59
N TRP A 121 0.43 0.70 13.84
CA TRP A 121 -0.17 0.68 15.17
C TRP A 121 -0.32 -0.75 15.71
N MET A 122 -0.83 -1.68 14.90
CA MET A 122 -0.93 -3.10 15.26
C MET A 122 0.42 -3.68 15.64
N LEU A 123 1.48 -3.44 14.85
CA LEU A 123 2.83 -3.93 15.15
C LEU A 123 3.43 -3.29 16.41
N TRP A 124 3.11 -2.03 16.69
CA TRP A 124 3.59 -1.34 17.89
C TRP A 124 2.97 -1.91 19.18
N LEU A 125 1.71 -2.34 19.12
CA LEU A 125 1.01 -2.96 20.26
C LEU A 125 1.29 -4.46 20.40
N ALA A 126 1.61 -5.15 19.30
CA ALA A 126 1.82 -6.59 19.32
C ALA A 126 3.11 -6.96 20.09
N PRO A 127 3.02 -7.82 21.12
CA PRO A 127 4.21 -8.37 21.75
C PRO A 127 4.87 -9.40 20.82
N LYS A 128 6.19 -9.59 20.97
CA LYS A 128 6.87 -10.73 20.35
C LYS A 128 6.51 -12.02 21.08
N PHE A 129 6.48 -13.14 20.36
CA PHE A 129 6.44 -14.45 21.02
C PHE A 129 7.66 -14.64 21.93
N ALA A 130 7.47 -15.31 23.06
CA ALA A 130 8.59 -15.74 23.89
C ALA A 130 9.41 -16.76 23.09
N THR A 131 10.68 -16.43 22.82
CA THR A 131 11.65 -17.33 22.21
C THR A 131 12.17 -18.34 23.21
#